data_AF-A0A1V6Z3M3-F1
#
_entry.id   AF-A0A1V6Z3M3-F1
#
_cell.length_a   1.000
_cell.length_b   1.000
_cell.length_c   1.000
_cell.angle_alpha   90.00
_cell.angle_beta   90.00
_cell.angle_gamma   90.00
#
_symmetry.space_group_name_H-M   'P 1'
#
loop_
_entity.id
_entity.type
_entity.pdbx_description
1 polymer ?
#
loop_
_entity_poly.entity_id
_entity_poly.type
_entity_poly.pdbx_seq_one_letter_code
_entity_poly.pdbx_strand_id
1 'polypeptide(L)'
;MYYIDPFNYQMSSLLSFTTWSKPVTCAPDEVALFDPPANQTCGEYLATYQQGMGVGTNLLNPSANVHCRTCQYTTGGDYLKSLNLAEEHFGWRNAGLVVFVLGIYRLVFLMMNLRTKATKKAEN
;
A
#
# COMPACT_ATOMS: atom_id res chain seq x y z
N MET A 1 4.65 18.98 1.05
CA MET A 1 5.89 18.34 1.56
C MET A 1 5.65 16.83 1.72
N TYR A 2 5.56 16.07 0.62
CA TYR A 2 5.32 14.61 0.67
C TYR A 2 6.62 13.82 0.45
N TYR A 3 7.43 14.27 -0.50
CA TYR A 3 8.69 13.63 -0.91
C TYR A 3 9.89 13.95 -0.01
N ILE A 4 9.72 14.85 0.98
CA ILE A 4 10.80 15.26 1.89
C ILE A 4 10.78 14.39 3.15
N ASP A 5 9.64 13.77 3.47
CA ASP A 5 9.51 12.95 4.66
C ASP A 5 10.02 11.52 4.39
N PRO A 6 11.19 11.13 4.94
CA PRO A 6 11.74 9.78 4.78
C PRO A 6 10.81 8.70 5.38
N PHE A 7 9.94 9.07 6.32
CA PHE A 7 8.98 8.16 6.93
C PHE A 7 7.94 7.67 5.90
N ASN A 8 7.57 8.52 4.94
CA ASN A 8 6.66 8.13 3.87
C ASN A 8 7.23 6.99 3.01
N TYR A 9 8.52 7.06 2.66
CA TYR A 9 9.21 6.01 1.91
C TYR A 9 9.34 4.73 2.72
N GLN A 10 9.64 4.83 4.02
CA GLN A 10 9.74 3.68 4.91
C GLN A 10 8.40 2.96 5.07
N MET A 11 7.31 3.70 5.33
CA MET A 11 5.97 3.14 5.47
C MET A 11 5.46 2.57 4.15
N SER A 12 5.68 3.26 3.04
CA SER A 12 5.33 2.76 1.70
C SER A 12 6.02 1.43 1.38
N SER A 13 7.29 1.29 1.75
CA SER A 13 8.03 0.03 1.60
C SER A 13 7.44 -1.11 2.45
N LEU A 14 7.17 -0.85 3.73
CA LEU A 14 6.62 -1.85 4.65
C LEU A 14 5.23 -2.33 4.21
N LEU A 15 4.36 -1.39 3.84
CA LEU A 15 3.01 -1.68 3.37
C LEU A 15 3.03 -2.47 2.05
N SER A 16 3.91 -2.10 1.12
CA SER A 16 4.06 -2.82 -0.14
C SER A 16 4.45 -4.28 0.08
N PHE A 17 5.44 -4.60 0.91
CA PHE A 17 5.85 -5.99 1.14
C PHE A 17 4.84 -6.83 1.92
N THR A 18 4.13 -6.22 2.87
CA THR A 18 3.21 -6.96 3.75
C THR A 18 1.83 -7.16 3.13
N THR A 19 1.37 -6.20 2.33
CA THR A 19 -0.04 -6.08 1.94
C THR A 19 -0.28 -6.39 0.47
N TRP A 20 0.72 -6.22 -0.42
CA TRP A 20 0.53 -6.38 -1.86
C TRP A 20 -0.02 -7.76 -2.28
N SER A 21 0.51 -8.84 -1.68
CA SER A 21 0.12 -10.21 -2.00
C SER A 21 -1.04 -10.76 -1.16
N LYS A 22 -1.66 -9.94 -0.30
CA LYS A 22 -2.73 -10.41 0.61
C LYS A 22 -4.10 -10.28 -0.07
N PRO A 23 -4.90 -11.36 -0.14
CA PRO A 23 -6.29 -11.26 -0.57
C PRO A 23 -7.10 -10.51 0.50
N VAL A 24 -8.00 -9.63 0.06
CA VAL A 24 -8.90 -8.90 0.94
C VAL A 24 -10.24 -9.63 0.96
N THR A 25 -10.74 -9.93 2.16
CA THR A 25 -12.07 -10.51 2.37
C THR A 25 -12.85 -9.53 3.23
N CYS A 26 -13.90 -8.91 2.68
CA CYS A 26 -14.65 -7.90 3.41
C CYS A 26 -15.51 -8.54 4.50
N ALA A 27 -15.58 -7.86 5.64
CA ALA A 27 -16.58 -8.14 6.65
C ALA A 27 -17.99 -7.72 6.16
N PRO A 28 -19.08 -8.25 6.74
CA PRO A 28 -20.45 -7.85 6.40
C PRO A 28 -20.73 -6.36 6.63
N ASP A 29 -19.93 -5.66 7.45
CA ASP A 29 -20.06 -4.22 7.67
C ASP A 29 -19.27 -3.37 6.65
N GLU A 30 -18.35 -3.98 5.90
CA GLU A 30 -17.50 -3.33 4.89
C GLU A 30 -18.04 -3.50 3.46
N VAL A 31 -19.09 -4.31 3.30
CA VAL A 31 -19.75 -4.47 1.99
C VAL A 31 -20.62 -3.25 1.72
N ALA A 32 -20.42 -2.65 0.56
CA ALA A 32 -21.32 -1.61 0.09
C ALA A 32 -22.63 -2.28 -0.37
N LEU A 33 -23.73 -1.93 0.30
CA LEU A 33 -25.08 -2.31 -0.11
C LEU A 33 -25.71 -1.21 -0.94
N PHE A 34 -26.17 -1.56 -2.13
CA PHE A 34 -26.91 -0.65 -3.00
C PHE A 34 -27.92 -1.45 -3.85
N ASP A 35 -28.93 -0.74 -4.33
CA ASP A 35 -29.96 -1.29 -5.20
C ASP A 35 -29.77 -0.74 -6.63
N PRO A 36 -29.65 -1.60 -7.66
CA PRO A 36 -29.49 -1.16 -9.04
C PRO A 36 -30.82 -0.61 -9.58
N PRO A 37 -30.78 0.22 -10.63
CA PRO A 37 -32.00 0.68 -11.30
C PRO A 37 -32.82 -0.49 -11.85
N ALA A 38 -34.15 -0.29 -11.95
CA ALA A 38 -35.08 -1.34 -12.37
C ALA A 38 -34.66 -1.98 -13.71
N ASN A 39 -34.71 -3.32 -13.76
CA ASN A 39 -34.34 -4.19 -14.88
C ASN A 39 -32.83 -4.36 -15.17
N GLN A 40 -31.93 -4.02 -14.24
CA GLN A 40 -30.50 -4.38 -14.35
C GLN A 40 -30.05 -5.30 -13.21
N THR A 41 -29.22 -6.28 -13.55
CA THR A 41 -28.54 -7.10 -12.53
C THR A 41 -27.40 -6.32 -11.87
N CYS A 42 -27.04 -6.68 -10.63
CA CYS A 42 -25.87 -6.11 -9.95
C CYS A 42 -24.61 -6.18 -10.82
N GLY A 43 -24.43 -7.30 -11.53
CA GLY A 43 -23.31 -7.53 -12.42
C GLY A 43 -23.28 -6.59 -13.63
N GLU A 44 -24.42 -6.38 -14.30
CA GLU A 44 -24.51 -5.48 -15.45
C GLU A 44 -24.27 -4.01 -15.07
N TYR A 45 -24.82 -3.58 -13.94
CA TYR A 45 -24.64 -2.21 -13.46
C TYR A 45 -23.18 -1.94 -13.06
N LEU A 46 -22.53 -2.90 -12.38
CA LEU A 46 -21.13 -2.78 -11.96
C LEU A 46 -20.13 -3.06 -13.08
N ALA A 47 -20.52 -3.70 -14.19
CA ALA A 47 -19.60 -4.02 -15.27
C ALA A 47 -18.88 -2.78 -15.82
N THR A 48 -19.61 -1.67 -16.01
CA THR A 48 -19.01 -0.39 -16.45
C THR A 48 -18.13 0.23 -15.37
N TYR A 49 -18.49 0.09 -14.09
CA TYR A 49 -17.68 0.58 -12.97
C TYR A 49 -16.38 -0.21 -12.82
N GLN A 50 -16.44 -1.53 -12.95
CA GLN A 50 -15.31 -2.45 -12.90
C GLN A 50 -14.33 -2.26 -14.06
N GLN A 51 -14.75 -1.68 -15.19
CA GLN A 51 -13.86 -1.35 -16.30
C GLN A 51 -13.09 -0.03 -16.10
N GLY A 52 -13.53 0.82 -15.18
CA GLY A 52 -12.95 2.15 -14.96
C GLY A 52 -12.35 2.32 -13.58
N MET A 53 -13.11 2.92 -12.67
CA MET A 53 -12.63 3.26 -11.32
C MET A 53 -12.63 2.07 -10.35
N GLY A 54 -13.34 0.99 -10.69
CA GLY A 54 -13.60 -0.15 -9.82
C GLY A 54 -12.91 -1.45 -10.22
N VAL A 55 -11.81 -1.42 -10.99
CA VAL A 55 -11.10 -2.63 -11.49
C VAL A 55 -10.71 -3.60 -10.38
N GLY A 56 -10.56 -3.10 -9.15
CA GLY A 56 -10.26 -3.90 -7.97
C GLY A 56 -11.47 -4.29 -7.12
N THR A 57 -12.71 -4.03 -7.54
CA THR A 57 -13.91 -4.34 -6.74
C THR A 57 -14.39 -5.78 -6.96
N ASN A 58 -14.83 -6.45 -5.89
CA ASN A 58 -15.35 -7.81 -5.95
C ASN A 58 -16.86 -7.83 -5.71
N LEU A 59 -17.63 -8.41 -6.62
CA LEU A 59 -19.07 -8.55 -6.47
C LEU A 59 -19.41 -9.93 -5.89
N LEU A 60 -20.03 -9.96 -4.72
CA LEU A 60 -20.37 -11.21 -4.05
C LEU A 60 -21.63 -11.87 -4.62
N ASN A 61 -22.57 -11.06 -5.16
CA ASN A 61 -23.87 -11.52 -5.67
C ASN A 61 -24.16 -10.92 -7.06
N PRO A 62 -23.61 -11.49 -8.15
CA PRO A 62 -23.77 -10.92 -9.50
C PRO A 62 -25.19 -11.04 -10.06
N SER A 63 -25.96 -12.06 -9.63
CA SER A 63 -27.30 -12.36 -10.16
C SER A 63 -28.45 -11.69 -9.39
N ALA A 64 -28.15 -10.95 -8.33
CA ALA A 64 -29.20 -10.27 -7.55
C ALA A 64 -29.69 -9.01 -8.27
N ASN A 65 -30.97 -8.67 -8.06
CA ASN A 65 -31.59 -7.43 -8.55
C ASN A 65 -31.96 -6.47 -7.40
N VAL A 66 -31.72 -6.89 -6.15
CA VAL A 66 -32.00 -6.16 -4.91
C VAL A 66 -30.89 -6.53 -3.93
N HIS A 67 -30.42 -5.58 -3.12
CA HIS A 67 -29.37 -5.74 -2.13
C HIS A 67 -28.04 -6.26 -2.69
N CYS A 68 -27.49 -5.57 -3.70
CA CYS A 68 -26.16 -5.88 -4.22
C CYS A 68 -25.11 -5.69 -3.13
N ARG A 69 -24.23 -6.68 -2.95
CA ARG A 69 -23.11 -6.62 -2.00
C ARG A 69 -21.80 -6.56 -2.76
N THR A 70 -21.15 -5.41 -2.72
CA THR A 70 -19.85 -5.21 -3.37
C THR A 70 -18.76 -4.95 -2.33
N CYS A 71 -17.61 -5.58 -2.56
CA CYS A 71 -16.37 -5.35 -1.87
C CYS A 71 -15.57 -4.31 -2.64
N GLN A 72 -15.09 -3.27 -1.95
CA GLN A 72 -14.32 -2.19 -2.56
C GLN A 72 -12.94 -2.65 -3.09
N TYR A 73 -12.34 -3.69 -2.49
CA TYR A 73 -11.03 -4.20 -2.87
C TYR A 73 -11.02 -5.73 -2.90
N THR A 74 -10.37 -6.30 -3.91
CA THR A 74 -10.15 -7.76 -4.07
C THR A 74 -8.81 -8.18 -3.45
N THR A 75 -7.80 -7.33 -3.61
CA THR A 75 -6.43 -7.57 -3.16
C THR A 75 -5.88 -6.35 -2.43
N GLY A 76 -4.89 -6.57 -1.56
CA GLY A 76 -4.19 -5.48 -0.90
C GLY A 76 -3.43 -4.60 -1.89
N GLY A 77 -3.04 -5.13 -3.06
CA GLY A 77 -2.50 -4.32 -4.16
C GLY A 77 -3.47 -3.26 -4.65
N ASP A 78 -4.77 -3.58 -4.79
CA ASP A 78 -5.78 -2.61 -5.20
C ASP A 78 -6.04 -1.53 -4.15
N TYR A 79 -5.92 -1.89 -2.86
CA TYR A 79 -5.92 -0.93 -1.78
C TYR A 79 -4.70 0.01 -1.87
N LEU A 80 -3.50 -0.54 -2.08
CA LEU A 80 -2.26 0.24 -2.16
C LEU A 80 -2.23 1.20 -3.37
N LYS A 81 -2.87 0.85 -4.49
CA LYS A 81 -3.04 1.75 -5.63
C LYS A 81 -3.77 3.04 -5.25
N SER A 82 -4.75 2.96 -4.34
CA SER A 82 -5.47 4.15 -3.84
C SER A 82 -4.57 5.08 -3.01
N LEU A 83 -3.49 4.56 -2.43
CA LEU A 83 -2.50 5.30 -1.65
C LEU A 83 -1.33 5.81 -2.50
N ASN A 84 -1.48 5.85 -3.83
CA ASN A 84 -0.45 6.27 -4.79
C ASN A 84 0.74 5.27 -4.90
N LEU A 85 0.56 4.02 -4.45
CA LEU A 85 1.49 2.92 -4.71
C LEU A 85 0.96 2.07 -5.86
N ALA A 86 1.19 2.53 -7.09
CA ALA A 86 0.63 1.89 -8.28
C ALA A 86 1.28 0.53 -8.62
N GLU A 87 2.52 0.31 -8.17
CA GLU A 87 3.32 -0.87 -8.55
C GLU A 87 4.11 -1.46 -7.37
N GLU A 88 4.26 -2.79 -7.41
CA GLU A 88 5.04 -3.57 -6.45
C GLU A 88 6.50 -3.13 -6.36
N HIS A 89 7.08 -2.74 -7.50
CA HIS A 89 8.48 -2.35 -7.61
C HIS A 89 8.79 -1.05 -6.82
N PHE A 90 7.78 -0.24 -6.50
CA PHE A 90 7.98 0.91 -5.62
C PHE A 90 8.37 0.49 -4.20
N GLY A 91 7.92 -0.67 -3.73
CA GLY A 91 8.34 -1.21 -2.42
C GLY A 91 9.85 -1.40 -2.35
N TRP A 92 10.43 -2.04 -3.38
CA TRP A 92 11.87 -2.29 -3.49
C TRP A 92 12.69 -1.01 -3.70
N ARG A 93 12.23 -0.10 -4.58
CA ARG A 93 12.89 1.18 -4.81
C ARG A 93 12.98 2.00 -3.52
N ASN A 94 11.85 2.10 -2.80
CA ASN A 94 11.76 2.88 -1.58
C ASN A 94 12.57 2.24 -0.43
N ALA A 95 12.58 0.91 -0.33
CA ALA A 95 13.41 0.18 0.61
C ALA A 95 14.91 0.46 0.40
N GLY A 96 15.37 0.43 -0.86
CA GLY A 96 16.75 0.71 -1.22
C GLY A 96 17.21 2.12 -0.80
N LEU A 97 16.34 3.12 -0.99
CA LEU A 97 16.63 4.49 -0.55
C LEU A 97 16.79 4.60 0.97
N VAL A 98 15.92 3.96 1.74
CA VAL A 98 16.02 3.99 3.21
C VAL A 98 17.30 3.30 3.70
N VAL A 99 17.65 2.14 3.12
CA VAL A 99 18.90 1.43 3.46
C VAL A 99 20.12 2.29 3.12
N PHE A 100 20.12 2.98 1.99
CA PHE A 100 21.20 3.88 1.60
C PHE A 100 21.39 5.03 2.59
N VAL A 101 20.31 5.69 3.00
CA VAL A 101 20.32 6.77 4.01
C VAL A 101 20.85 6.24 5.34
N LEU A 102 20.34 5.09 5.81
CA LEU A 102 20.82 4.44 7.04
C LEU A 102 22.31 4.05 6.95
N GLY A 103 22.78 3.64 5.78
CA GLY A 103 24.19 3.34 5.51
C GLY A 103 25.10 4.56 5.70
N ILE A 104 24.69 5.72 5.17
CA ILE A 104 25.43 6.99 5.35
C ILE A 104 25.47 7.37 6.84
N TYR A 105 24.33 7.33 7.54
CA TYR A 105 24.28 7.63 8.97
C TYR A 105 25.18 6.70 9.80
N ARG A 106 25.18 5.39 9.49
CA ARG A 106 26.07 4.42 10.14
C ARG A 106 27.54 4.73 9.87
N LEU A 107 27.90 5.10 8.64
CA LEU A 107 29.27 5.44 8.27
C LEU A 107 29.77 6.70 8.99
N VAL A 108 28.94 7.75 9.07
CA VAL A 108 29.27 8.97 9.81
C VAL A 108 29.45 8.68 11.30
N PHE A 109 28.53 7.92 11.90
CA PHE A 109 28.62 7.55 13.32
C PHE A 109 29.83 6.67 13.61
N LEU A 110 30.19 5.77 12.69
CA LEU A 110 31.39 4.94 12.79
C LEU A 110 32.66 5.81 12.72
N MET A 111 32.74 6.74 11.77
CA MET A 111 33.86 7.69 11.68
C MET A 111 34.01 8.54 12.93
N MET A 112 32.89 9.05 13.47
CA MET A 112 32.90 9.82 14.72
C MET A 112 33.44 8.98 15.88
N ASN A 113 32.97 7.74 16.04
CA ASN A 113 33.47 6.84 17.09
C ASN A 113 34.95 6.49 16.92
N LEU A 114 35.43 6.25 15.70
CA LEU A 114 36.86 6.00 15.45
C LEU A 114 37.71 7.21 15.83
N ARG A 115 37.26 8.44 15.53
CA ARG A 115 37.93 9.68 15.91
C ARG A 115 37.95 9.87 17.43
N THR A 116 36.82 9.67 18.11
CA THR A 116 36.77 9.78 19.58
C THR A 116 37.67 8.77 20.27
N LYS A 117 37.78 7.54 19.75
CA LYS A 117 38.71 6.53 20.28
C LYS A 117 40.18 6.90 20.04
N ALA A 118 40.50 7.49 18.88
CA ALA A 118 41.85 7.96 18.58
C ALA A 118 42.29 9.09 19.53
N THR A 119 41.41 10.05 19.82
CA THR A 119 41.69 11.13 20.78
C THR A 119 41.93 10.60 22.18
N LYS A 120 41.10 9.66 22.68
CA LYS A 120 41.28 9.06 24.02
C LYS A 120 42.57 8.25 24.17
N LYS A 121 43.10 7.67 23.09
CA LYS A 121 44.36 6.92 23.11
C LYS A 121 45.60 7.84 23.13
N ALA A 122 45.47 9.10 22.74
CA ALA A 122 46.58 10.06 22.71
C ALA A 122 46.81 10.77 24.06
N GLU A 123 45.87 10.67 25.00
CA GLU A 123 45.92 11.31 26.33
C GLU A 123 46.52 10.40 27.41
N ASN A 124 46.62 9.09 27.15
CA ASN A 124 47.18 8.07 28.07
C ASN A 124 48.61 7.68 27.70
#